data_AF-A0AAV0VUZ7-F1
#
_entry.id   AF-A0AAV0VUZ7-F1
#
_cell.length_a   1.000
_cell.length_b   1.000
_cell.length_c   1.000
_cell.angle_alpha   90.00
_cell.angle_beta   90.00
_cell.angle_gamma   90.00
#
_symmetry.space_group_name_H-M   'P 1'
#
loop_
_entity.id
_entity.type
_entity.pdbx_description
1 polymer ?
#
loop_
_entity_poly.entity_id
_entity_poly.type
_entity_poly.pdbx_seq_one_letter_code
_entity_poly.pdbx_strand_id
1 'polypeptide(L)'
;MERFDGIMVDKGFLIDDLCLEKQIDLIRPPFLKNKIQFSKAEALLNKDIASARVHIERINQRIKSFKIFQSKFSWSRNYLANDIMIIICGMCNLSSSIFESDKFNVPI
;
A
#
# COMPACT_ATOMS: atom_id res chain seq x y z
N MET A 1 9.99 -2.71 10.70
CA MET A 1 10.75 -3.23 9.56
C MET A 1 11.98 -3.88 10.13
N GLU A 2 11.85 -5.17 10.32
CA GLU A 2 12.92 -6.04 10.75
C GLU A 2 13.65 -6.59 9.52
N ARG A 3 14.78 -7.24 9.77
CA ARG A 3 15.55 -7.93 8.74
C ARG A 3 14.65 -9.02 8.12
N PHE A 4 14.70 -9.18 6.80
CA PHE A 4 13.86 -10.13 6.04
C PHE A 4 12.38 -9.76 5.87
N ASP A 5 11.97 -8.54 6.22
CA ASP A 5 10.65 -8.02 5.84
C ASP A 5 10.59 -7.69 4.33
N GLY A 6 9.38 -7.74 3.76
CA GLY A 6 9.10 -7.28 2.40
C GLY A 6 8.33 -5.94 2.37
N ILE A 7 8.76 -5.00 1.53
CA ILE A 7 8.10 -3.70 1.33
C ILE A 7 7.62 -3.57 -0.11
N MET A 8 6.33 -3.28 -0.29
CA MET A 8 5.79 -2.91 -1.60
C MET A 8 5.88 -1.39 -1.82
N VAL A 9 6.40 -0.98 -2.97
CA VAL A 9 6.52 0.44 -3.34
C VAL A 9 5.99 0.73 -4.74
N ASP A 10 5.52 1.96 -4.96
CA ASP A 10 5.21 2.43 -6.31
C ASP A 10 6.48 2.56 -7.15
N LYS A 11 6.31 2.54 -8.48
CA LYS A 11 7.42 2.55 -9.44
C LYS A 11 8.40 3.71 -9.27
N GLY A 12 7.95 4.86 -8.75
CA GLY A 12 8.78 6.06 -8.61
C GLY A 12 9.76 6.05 -7.43
N PHE A 13 9.66 5.09 -6.50
CA PHE A 13 10.53 5.04 -5.33
C PHE A 13 11.82 4.30 -5.64
N LEU A 14 12.95 5.01 -5.71
CA LEU A 14 14.29 4.45 -5.93
C LEU A 14 15.02 4.28 -4.59
N ILE A 15 14.64 3.26 -3.82
CA ILE A 15 15.16 2.98 -2.48
C ILE A 15 15.88 1.63 -2.39
N ASP A 16 16.32 1.10 -3.53
CA ASP A 16 16.94 -0.23 -3.65
C ASP A 16 18.16 -0.34 -2.73
N ASP A 17 19.01 0.68 -2.68
CA ASP A 17 20.22 0.71 -1.85
C ASP A 17 19.91 0.63 -0.35
N LEU A 18 18.89 1.36 0.11
CA LEU A 18 18.45 1.38 1.50
C LEU A 18 17.85 0.03 1.91
N CYS A 19 17.05 -0.58 1.02
CA CYS A 19 16.47 -1.90 1.25
C CYS A 19 17.55 -2.98 1.29
N LEU A 20 18.55 -2.89 0.42
CA LEU A 20 19.66 -3.84 0.35
C LEU A 20 20.54 -3.77 1.60
N GLU A 21 20.86 -2.57 2.09
CA GLU A 21 21.61 -2.37 3.34
C GLU A 21 20.90 -3.04 4.53
N LYS A 22 19.56 -2.97 4.57
CA LYS A 22 18.74 -3.52 5.65
C LYS A 22 18.29 -4.96 5.44
N GLN A 23 18.67 -5.58 4.32
CA GLN A 23 18.21 -6.91 3.90
C GLN A 23 16.67 -7.01 3.92
N ILE A 24 16.04 -6.05 3.26
CA ILE A 24 14.59 -5.94 3.10
C ILE A 24 14.27 -6.21 1.63
N ASP A 25 13.27 -7.05 1.38
CA ASP A 25 12.82 -7.37 0.03
C ASP A 25 11.97 -6.23 -0.53
N LEU A 26 12.41 -5.66 -1.67
CA LEU A 26 11.71 -4.56 -2.32
C LEU A 26 10.79 -5.06 -3.44
N ILE A 27 9.48 -5.05 -3.18
CA ILE A 27 8.44 -5.46 -4.13
C ILE A 27 8.00 -4.23 -4.93
N ARG A 28 8.56 -4.05 -6.12
CA ARG A 28 8.19 -2.96 -7.03
C ARG A 28 7.53 -3.52 -8.30
N PRO A 29 6.43 -2.91 -8.79
CA PRO A 29 5.84 -3.31 -10.07
C PRO A 29 6.88 -3.17 -11.21
N PRO A 30 7.00 -4.15 -12.11
CA PRO A 30 8.09 -4.19 -13.09
C PRO A 30 8.02 -3.02 -14.10
N PHE A 31 9.19 -2.58 -14.56
CA PHE A 31 9.35 -1.59 -15.62
C PHE A 31 9.37 -2.27 -17.00
N LEU A 32 8.59 -1.75 -17.95
CA LEU A 32 8.60 -2.19 -19.36
C LEU A 32 9.71 -1.50 -20.17
N LYS A 33 10.68 -0.84 -19.53
CA LYS A 33 11.62 0.12 -20.17
C LYS A 33 12.25 -0.40 -21.48
N ASN A 34 12.64 -1.67 -21.54
CA ASN A 34 13.30 -2.26 -22.71
C ASN A 34 12.60 -3.52 -23.27
N LYS A 35 11.37 -3.82 -22.84
CA LYS A 35 10.62 -5.03 -23.27
C LYS A 35 9.24 -4.63 -23.79
N ILE A 36 8.87 -5.17 -24.95
CA ILE A 36 7.54 -4.95 -25.56
C ILE A 36 6.46 -5.72 -24.79
N GLN A 37 6.80 -6.85 -24.16
CA GLN A 37 5.87 -7.72 -23.43
C GLN A 37 6.52 -8.37 -22.20
N PHE A 38 5.72 -8.65 -21.17
CA PHE A 38 6.13 -9.47 -20.02
C PHE A 38 6.23 -10.95 -20.40
N SER A 39 7.21 -11.66 -19.83
CA SER A 39 7.17 -13.11 -19.81
C SER A 39 5.99 -13.63 -18.97
N LYS A 40 5.60 -14.89 -19.15
CA LYS A 40 4.49 -15.50 -18.39
C LYS A 40 4.70 -15.39 -16.87
N ALA A 41 5.94 -15.57 -16.40
CA ALA A 41 6.28 -15.47 -14.99
C ALA A 41 6.19 -14.02 -14.47
N GLU A 42 6.74 -13.05 -15.22
CA GLU A 42 6.64 -11.63 -14.88
C GLU A 42 5.18 -11.14 -14.89
N ALA A 43 4.36 -11.65 -15.81
CA ALA A 43 2.94 -11.31 -15.90
C ALA A 43 2.15 -11.82 -14.68
N LEU A 44 2.44 -13.04 -14.20
CA LEU A 44 1.83 -13.59 -12.99
C LEU A 44 2.22 -12.77 -11.75
N LEU A 45 3.52 -12.49 -11.57
CA LEU A 45 4.00 -11.67 -10.47
C LEU A 45 3.38 -10.26 -10.49
N ASN A 46 3.28 -9.65 -11.68
CA ASN A 46 2.63 -8.35 -11.84
C ASN A 46 1.14 -8.41 -11.50
N LYS A 47 0.44 -9.49 -11.85
CA LYS A 47 -0.97 -9.71 -11.46
C LYS A 47 -1.10 -9.75 -9.94
N ASP A 48 -0.23 -10.46 -9.25
CA ASP A 48 -0.29 -10.60 -7.79
C ASP A 48 0.00 -9.26 -7.09
N ILE A 49 1.03 -8.54 -7.53
CA ILE A 49 1.34 -7.18 -7.05
C ILE A 49 0.16 -6.23 -7.32
N ALA A 50 -0.44 -6.28 -8.51
CA ALA A 50 -1.58 -5.45 -8.85
C ALA A 50 -2.80 -5.78 -7.97
N SER A 51 -3.07 -7.05 -7.71
CA SER A 51 -4.14 -7.50 -6.82
C SER A 51 -3.95 -6.98 -5.40
N ALA A 52 -2.73 -7.10 -4.85
CA ALA A 52 -2.40 -6.56 -3.54
C ALA A 52 -2.58 -5.02 -3.49
N ARG A 53 -2.15 -4.31 -4.54
CA ARG A 53 -2.29 -2.86 -4.66
C ARG A 53 -3.75 -2.39 -4.66
N VAL A 54 -4.67 -3.14 -5.27
CA VAL A 54 -6.11 -2.82 -5.24
C VAL A 54 -6.63 -2.71 -3.80
N HIS A 55 -6.15 -3.54 -2.87
CA HIS A 55 -6.57 -3.46 -1.47
C HIS A 55 -6.08 -2.16 -0.81
N ILE A 56 -4.83 -1.78 -1.04
CA ILE A 56 -4.27 -0.50 -0.55
C ILE A 56 -5.04 0.70 -1.11
N GLU A 57 -5.38 0.67 -2.40
CA GLU A 57 -6.17 1.73 -3.03
C GLU A 57 -7.58 1.85 -2.44
N ARG A 58 -8.23 0.73 -2.14
CA ARG A 58 -9.54 0.72 -1.45
C ARG A 58 -9.47 1.33 -0.06
N ILE A 59 -8.42 1.03 0.73
CA ILE A 59 -8.20 1.68 2.05
C ILE A 59 -8.00 3.18 1.85
N ASN A 60 -7.10 3.58 0.94
CA ASN A 60 -6.83 4.98 0.67
C ASN A 60 -8.07 5.74 0.22
N GLN A 61 -8.94 5.12 -0.57
CA GLN A 61 -10.23 5.67 -0.97
C GLN A 61 -11.15 5.90 0.25
N ARG A 62 -11.22 4.94 1.17
CA ARG A 62 -11.99 5.08 2.43
C ARG A 62 -11.44 6.18 3.33
N ILE A 63 -10.12 6.27 3.49
CA ILE A 63 -9.49 7.36 4.25
C ILE A 63 -9.86 8.71 3.62
N LYS A 64 -9.79 8.81 2.28
CA LYS A 64 -10.14 10.04 1.55
C LYS A 64 -11.63 10.39 1.62
N SER A 65 -12.53 9.43 1.85
CA SER A 65 -13.98 9.71 1.92
C SER A 65 -14.39 10.52 3.15
N PHE A 66 -13.56 10.57 4.20
CA PHE A 66 -13.79 11.46 5.34
C PHE A 66 -13.63 12.95 4.98
N LYS A 67 -12.91 13.26 3.90
CA LYS A 67 -12.65 14.62 3.40
C LYS A 67 -11.97 15.58 4.38
N ILE A 68 -11.55 15.11 5.56
CA ILE A 68 -10.96 15.94 6.62
C ILE A 68 -9.65 16.61 6.15
N PHE A 69 -8.85 15.92 5.33
CA PHE A 69 -7.61 16.45 4.76
C PHE A 69 -7.78 17.16 3.41
N GLN A 70 -9.01 17.40 2.94
CA GLN A 70 -9.24 18.12 1.67
C GLN A 70 -9.04 19.63 1.81
N SER A 71 -9.28 20.18 3.01
CA SER A 71 -9.02 21.58 3.31
C SER A 71 -7.66 21.75 3.99
N LYS A 72 -7.08 22.94 3.83
CA LYS A 72 -5.83 23.28 4.52
C LYS A 72 -6.10 23.45 6.02
N PHE A 73 -5.29 22.81 6.84
CA PHE A 73 -5.29 23.06 8.28
C PHE A 73 -4.75 24.47 8.55
N SER A 74 -5.40 25.20 9.46
CA SER A 74 -4.80 26.40 10.03
C SER A 74 -3.54 26.00 10.79
N TRP A 75 -2.52 26.86 10.79
CA TRP A 75 -1.25 26.61 11.49
C TRP A 75 -1.46 26.20 12.96
N SER A 76 -2.41 26.87 13.64
CA SER A 76 -2.78 26.59 15.03
C SER A 76 -3.39 25.20 15.27
N ARG A 77 -3.83 24.48 14.23
CA ARG A 77 -4.50 23.17 14.32
C ARG A 77 -3.72 22.04 13.64
N ASN A 78 -2.55 22.33 13.08
CA ASN A 78 -1.76 21.35 12.34
C ASN A 78 -1.25 20.21 13.24
N TYR A 79 -1.04 20.47 14.53
CA TYR A 79 -0.61 19.45 15.50
C TYR A 79 -1.62 18.29 15.64
N LEU A 80 -2.90 18.53 15.33
CA LEU A 80 -3.95 17.50 15.40
C LEU A 80 -3.92 16.54 14.20
N ALA A 81 -3.18 16.86 13.13
CA ALA A 81 -3.20 16.07 11.90
C ALA A 81 -2.80 14.60 12.14
N ASN A 82 -1.82 14.36 13.00
CA ASN A 82 -1.38 13.02 13.36
C ASN A 82 -2.50 12.21 14.04
N ASP A 83 -3.14 12.78 15.06
CA ASP A 83 -4.19 12.11 15.82
C ASP A 83 -5.42 11.83 14.95
N ILE A 84 -5.78 12.81 14.11
CA ILE A 84 -6.85 12.65 13.12
C ILE A 84 -6.54 11.49 12.17
N MET A 85 -5.31 11.39 11.65
CA MET A 85 -4.90 10.29 10.77
C MET A 85 -5.03 8.93 11.49
N ILE A 86 -4.56 8.83 12.74
CA ILE A 86 -4.66 7.59 13.52
C ILE A 86 -6.12 7.18 13.71
N ILE A 87 -6.98 8.12 14.10
CA ILE A 87 -8.40 7.85 14.33
C ILE A 87 -9.08 7.40 13.03
N ILE A 88 -8.88 8.11 11.92
CA ILE A 88 -9.47 7.73 10.62
C ILE A 88 -8.99 6.35 10.17
N CYS A 89 -7.70 6.05 10.29
CA CYS A 89 -7.15 4.75 9.96
C CYS A 89 -7.75 3.64 10.85
N GLY A 90 -7.88 3.90 12.16
CA GLY A 90 -8.53 3.00 13.09
C GLY A 90 -9.99 2.73 12.72
N MET A 91 -10.75 3.77 12.38
CA MET A 91 -12.13 3.63 11.91
C MET A 91 -12.22 2.82 10.60
N CYS A 92 -11.32 3.07 9.64
CA CYS A 92 -11.29 2.30 8.38
C CYS A 92 -10.98 0.82 8.62
N ASN A 93 -10.11 0.52 9.60
CA ASN A 93 -9.72 -0.85 9.95
C ASN A 93 -10.83 -1.62 10.69
N LEU A 94 -11.63 -0.92 11.50
CA LEU A 94 -12.78 -1.50 12.21
C LEU A 94 -14.05 -1.58 11.36
N SER A 95 -14.07 -0.91 10.20
CA SER A 95 -15.17 -0.96 9.25
C SER A 95 -15.20 -2.30 8.49
N SER A 96 -16.26 -2.53 7.70
CA SER A 96 -16.41 -3.75 6.91
C SER A 96 -15.14 -4.12 6.12
N SER A 97 -14.81 -5.40 6.02
CA SER A 97 -13.59 -5.83 5.33
C SER A 97 -13.51 -5.27 3.90
N ILE A 98 -12.31 -4.85 3.50
CA ILE A 98 -11.97 -4.49 2.10
C ILE A 98 -11.72 -5.72 1.22
N PHE A 99 -11.58 -6.87 1.86
CA PHE A 99 -11.41 -8.17 1.24
C PHE A 99 -12.79 -8.81 1.07
N GLU A 100 -13.00 -9.50 -0.05
CA GLU A 100 -14.19 -10.35 -0.21
C GLU A 100 -14.20 -11.41 0.91
N SER A 101 -15.39 -11.68 1.46
CA SER A 101 -15.63 -12.60 2.57
C SER A 101 -15.15 -14.04 2.32
N ASP A 102 -14.90 -14.42 1.06
CA ASP A 102 -14.64 -15.80 0.65
C ASP A 102 -13.15 -16.19 0.56
N LYS A 103 -12.20 -15.28 0.80
CA LYS A 103 -10.77 -15.59 0.58
C LYS A 103 -9.99 -16.05 1.82
N PHE A 104 -10.57 -15.96 3.01
CA PHE A 104 -9.90 -16.32 4.27
C PHE A 104 -10.49 -17.56 4.97
N ASN A 105 -11.39 -18.30 4.33
CA ASN A 105 -11.74 -19.65 4.77
C ASN A 105 -10.61 -20.63 4.40
N VAL A 106 -9.48 -20.52 5.10
CA VAL A 106 -8.50 -21.62 5.16
C VAL A 106 -9.00 -22.54 6.28
N PRO A 107 -9.38 -23.80 6.00
CA PRO A 107 -9.68 -24.75 7.06
C PRO A 107 -8.40 -25.00 7.86
N ILE A 108 -8.54 -24.92 9.18
CA ILE A 108 -7.50 -25.19 10.17
C ILE A 108 -7.05 -26.66 10.06
#